data_AF-A0A1G2PIE8-F1
#
_entry.id   AF-A0A1G2PIE8-F1
#
_cell.length_a   1.000
_cell.length_b   1.000
_cell.length_c   1.000
_cell.angle_alpha   90.00
_cell.angle_beta   90.00
_cell.angle_gamma   90.00
#
_symmetry.space_group_name_H-M   'P 1'
#
loop_
_entity.id
_entity.type
_entity.pdbx_description
1 polymer ?
#
loop_
_entity_poly.entity_id
_entity_poly.type
_entity_poly.pdbx_seq_one_letter_code
_entity_poly.pdbx_strand_id
1 'polypeptide(L)'
;MAQLKDILQGLPVPMRDNIAARIADLALNQALDRARAKLPVEKQKELDRLAAKADLDPKDLQQFFEANLPNFNTILLEEGIKVRDEIEHQLQEP
;
A
#
# COMPACT_ATOMS: atom_id res chain seq x y z
N MET A 1 8.30 -16.79 -18.06
CA MET A 1 7.63 -16.50 -16.79
C MET A 1 6.34 -15.75 -17.13
N ALA A 2 5.20 -16.19 -16.60
CA ALA A 2 3.93 -15.52 -16.85
C ALA A 2 3.88 -14.27 -15.97
N GLN A 3 3.68 -13.10 -16.56
CA GLN A 3 3.57 -11.86 -15.77
C GLN A 3 2.29 -11.91 -14.95
N LEU A 4 2.20 -11.19 -13.82
CA LEU A 4 0.95 -11.12 -13.03
C LEU A 4 -0.26 -10.80 -13.91
N LYS A 5 -0.10 -9.95 -14.92
CA LYS A 5 -1.15 -9.63 -15.91
C LYS A 5 -1.68 -10.87 -16.63
N ASP A 6 -0.81 -11.79 -17.02
CA ASP A 6 -1.17 -13.03 -17.73
C ASP A 6 -1.87 -14.02 -16.79
N ILE A 7 -1.40 -14.12 -15.54
CA ILE A 7 -2.03 -14.93 -14.49
C ILE A 7 -3.44 -14.42 -14.20
N LEU A 8 -3.59 -13.10 -14.02
CA LEU A 8 -4.88 -12.47 -13.76
C LEU A 8 -5.85 -12.64 -14.94
N GLN A 9 -5.39 -12.62 -16.19
CA GLN A 9 -6.27 -12.80 -17.35
C GLN A 9 -6.97 -14.17 -17.38
N GLY A 10 -6.37 -15.20 -16.79
CA GLY A 10 -6.97 -16.54 -16.67
C GLY A 10 -7.98 -16.68 -15.52
N LEU A 11 -8.09 -15.68 -14.63
CA LEU A 11 -8.93 -15.75 -13.44
C LEU A 11 -10.32 -15.09 -13.64
N PRO A 12 -11.36 -15.57 -12.94
CA PRO A 12 -12.65 -14.90 -12.88
C PRO A 12 -12.54 -13.46 -12.37
N VAL A 13 -13.39 -12.56 -12.89
CA VAL A 13 -13.42 -11.13 -12.53
C VAL A 13 -13.36 -10.90 -11.00
N PRO A 14 -14.19 -11.56 -10.16
CA PRO A 14 -14.16 -11.34 -8.72
C PRO A 14 -12.82 -11.71 -8.07
N MET A 15 -12.13 -12.71 -8.62
CA MET A 15 -10.84 -13.17 -8.12
C MET A 15 -9.73 -12.16 -8.47
N ARG A 16 -9.80 -11.55 -9.66
CA ARG A 16 -8.90 -10.46 -10.06
C ARG A 16 -9.09 -9.23 -9.20
N ASP A 17 -10.35 -8.85 -8.95
CA ASP A 17 -10.69 -7.69 -8.12
C ASP A 17 -10.22 -7.90 -6.67
N ASN A 18 -10.39 -9.12 -6.14
CA ASN A 18 -9.85 -9.49 -4.82
C ASN A 18 -8.32 -9.40 -4.77
N ILE A 19 -7.60 -9.85 -5.81
CA ILE A 19 -6.13 -9.75 -5.85
C ILE A 19 -5.70 -8.29 -5.95
N ALA A 20 -6.36 -7.47 -6.78
CA ALA A 20 -6.06 -6.05 -6.92
C ALA A 20 -6.30 -5.28 -5.61
N ALA A 21 -7.41 -5.55 -4.92
CA ALA A 21 -7.69 -4.98 -3.60
C ALA A 21 -6.63 -5.39 -2.57
N ARG A 22 -6.26 -6.67 -2.52
CA ARG A 22 -5.18 -7.15 -1.64
C ARG A 22 -3.84 -6.47 -1.93
N ILE A 23 -3.47 -6.29 -3.19
CA ILE A 23 -2.24 -5.56 -3.57
C ILE A 23 -2.30 -4.13 -3.04
N ALA A 24 -3.42 -3.43 -3.25
CA ALA A 24 -3.58 -2.05 -2.81
C ALA A 24 -3.50 -1.92 -1.28
N ASP A 25 -4.19 -2.80 -0.54
CA ASP A 25 -4.20 -2.79 0.92
C ASP A 25 -2.82 -3.09 1.51
N LEU A 26 -2.13 -4.12 1.00
CA LEU A 26 -0.79 -4.48 1.44
C LEU A 26 0.23 -3.38 1.13
N ALA A 27 0.18 -2.82 -0.09
CA ALA A 27 1.07 -1.74 -0.49
C ALA A 27 0.86 -0.50 0.37
N LEU A 28 -0.39 -0.15 0.66
CA LEU A 28 -0.72 0.97 1.55
C LEU A 28 -0.19 0.74 2.96
N ASN A 29 -0.44 -0.43 3.55
CA ASN A 29 0.05 -0.74 4.90
C ASN A 29 1.58 -0.70 4.99
N GLN A 30 2.29 -1.31 4.05
CA GLN A 30 3.75 -1.26 4.01
C GLN A 30 4.28 0.16 3.78
N ALA A 31 3.61 0.94 2.93
CA ALA A 31 3.98 2.33 2.68
C ALA A 31 3.78 3.19 3.93
N LEU A 32 2.69 2.98 4.68
CA LEU A 32 2.42 3.65 5.95
C LEU A 32 3.47 3.30 7.00
N ASP A 33 3.87 2.03 7.13
CA ASP A 33 4.92 1.62 8.06
C ASP A 33 6.27 2.25 7.71
N ARG A 34 6.66 2.22 6.43
CA ARG A 34 7.90 2.83 5.95
C ARG A 34 7.88 4.36 6.07
N ALA A 35 6.72 4.98 5.83
CA ALA A 35 6.49 6.40 6.04
C ALA A 35 6.67 6.76 7.52
N ARG A 36 6.01 6.02 8.42
CA ARG A 36 6.12 6.20 9.86
C ARG A 36 7.57 6.11 10.33
N ALA A 37 8.34 5.14 9.84
CA ALA A 37 9.76 5.00 10.18
C ALA A 37 10.64 6.17 9.70
N LYS A 38 10.24 6.87 8.63
CA LYS A 38 10.95 8.05 8.10
C LYS A 38 10.56 9.36 8.79
N LEU A 39 9.45 9.38 9.53
CA LEU A 39 8.98 10.57 10.23
C LEU A 39 9.74 10.79 11.54
N PRO A 40 9.94 12.05 11.97
CA PRO A 40 10.34 12.36 13.34
C PRO A 40 9.35 11.79 14.36
N VAL A 41 9.82 11.45 15.57
CA VAL A 41 8.99 10.85 16.63
C VAL A 41 7.72 11.66 16.94
N GLU A 42 7.80 12.99 16.87
CA GLU A 42 6.65 13.88 17.07
C GLU A 42 5.57 13.68 15.99
N LYS A 43 5.99 13.52 14.74
CA LYS A 43 5.11 13.28 13.59
C LYS A 43 4.59 11.85 13.56
N GLN A 44 5.35 10.88 14.06
CA GLN A 44 4.84 9.51 14.24
C GLN A 44 3.62 9.48 15.19
N LYS A 45 3.69 10.21 16.30
CA LYS A 45 2.55 10.32 17.24
C LYS A 45 1.34 11.04 16.62
N GLU A 46 1.58 12.03 15.77
CA GLU A 46 0.54 12.73 15.03
C GLU A 46 -0.14 11.79 14.03
N LEU A 47 0.64 10.99 13.29
CA LEU A 47 0.14 9.97 12.38
C LEU A 47 -0.66 8.89 13.11
N ASP A 48 -0.16 8.38 14.24
CA ASP A 48 -0.86 7.36 15.04
C ASP A 48 -2.20 7.91 15.57
N ARG A 49 -2.25 9.18 15.95
CA ARG A 49 -3.49 9.85 16.37
C ARG A 49 -4.47 10.01 15.22
N LEU A 50 -4.00 10.37 14.03
CA LEU A 50 -4.83 10.45 12.85
C LEU A 50 -5.41 9.07 12.52
N ALA A 51 -4.57 8.05 12.42
CA ALA A 51 -4.97 6.68 12.11
C ALA A 51 -5.90 6.04 13.17
N ALA A 52 -5.82 6.47 14.43
CA ALA A 52 -6.70 5.97 15.51
C ALA A 52 -8.08 6.66 15.58
N LYS A 53 -8.34 7.71 14.78
CA LYS A 53 -9.67 8.33 14.72
C LYS A 53 -10.66 7.34 14.11
N ALA A 54 -11.80 7.13 14.78
CA ALA A 54 -12.89 6.32 14.27
C ALA A 54 -13.46 6.87 12.95
N ASP A 55 -13.39 8.20 12.76
CA ASP A 55 -13.76 8.92 11.54
C ASP A 55 -12.52 9.47 10.83
N LEU A 56 -11.64 8.57 10.42
CA LEU A 56 -10.46 8.91 9.64
C LEU A 56 -10.89 9.47 8.27
N ASP A 57 -10.78 10.78 8.06
CA ASP A 57 -10.93 11.35 6.72
C ASP A 57 -9.68 11.00 5.90
N PRO A 58 -9.80 10.30 4.77
CA PRO A 58 -8.67 10.04 3.87
C PRO A 58 -7.91 11.31 3.47
N LYS A 59 -8.59 12.47 3.44
CA LYS A 59 -7.97 13.77 3.17
C LYS A 59 -7.03 14.23 4.28
N ASP A 60 -7.35 13.96 5.55
CA ASP A 60 -6.49 14.34 6.67
C ASP A 60 -5.15 13.59 6.59
N LEU A 61 -5.20 12.29 6.30
CA LEU A 61 -3.99 11.49 6.07
C LEU A 61 -3.22 11.97 4.85
N GLN A 62 -3.92 12.25 3.75
CA GLN A 62 -3.29 12.74 2.53
C GLN A 62 -2.55 14.06 2.79
N GLN A 63 -3.20 15.04 3.42
CA GLN A 63 -2.57 16.33 3.77
C GLN A 63 -1.38 16.14 4.71
N PHE A 64 -1.49 15.24 5.68
CA PHE A 64 -0.40 14.92 6.59
C PHE A 64 0.82 14.37 5.82
N PHE A 65 0.62 13.44 4.90
CA PHE A 65 1.71 12.90 4.08
C PHE A 65 2.27 13.95 3.13
N GLU A 66 1.45 14.74 2.45
CA GLU A 66 1.93 15.81 1.56
C GLU A 66 2.78 16.84 2.31
N ALA A 67 2.43 17.17 3.55
CA ALA A 67 3.15 18.15 4.35
C ALA A 67 4.44 17.61 5.00
N ASN A 68 4.48 16.34 5.39
CA ASN A 68 5.58 15.78 6.19
C ASN A 68 6.42 14.74 5.44
N LEU A 69 5.91 14.19 4.35
CA LEU A 69 6.53 13.15 3.50
C LEU A 69 6.18 13.39 2.03
N PRO A 70 6.78 14.40 1.37
CA PRO A 70 6.50 14.70 -0.04
C PRO A 70 6.85 13.54 -0.98
N ASN A 71 7.68 12.58 -0.53
CA ASN A 71 8.01 11.36 -1.25
C ASN A 71 7.07 10.18 -0.95
N PHE A 72 5.95 10.39 -0.25
CA PHE A 72 5.01 9.32 0.10
C PHE A 72 4.45 8.60 -1.12
N ASN A 73 4.09 9.31 -2.19
CA ASN A 73 3.61 8.70 -3.43
C ASN A 73 4.67 7.79 -4.07
N THR A 74 5.94 8.18 -4.00
CA THR A 74 7.06 7.34 -4.46
C THR A 74 7.21 6.10 -3.58
N ILE A 75 7.09 6.24 -2.26
CA ILE A 75 7.12 5.11 -1.31
C ILE A 75 5.98 4.14 -1.63
N LEU A 76 4.75 4.65 -1.83
CA LEU A 76 3.59 3.83 -2.16
C LEU A 76 3.76 3.08 -3.49
N LEU A 77 4.32 3.73 -4.52
CA LEU A 77 4.65 3.08 -5.78
C LEU A 77 5.70 1.98 -5.61
N GLU A 78 6.76 2.24 -4.85
CA GLU A 78 7.80 1.26 -4.57
C GLU A 78 7.26 0.04 -3.81
N GLU A 79 6.47 0.24 -2.76
CA GLU A 79 5.84 -0.87 -2.02
C GLU A 79 4.80 -1.59 -2.89
N GLY A 80 4.04 -0.87 -3.72
CA GLY A 80 3.10 -1.46 -4.68
C GLY A 80 3.76 -2.39 -5.68
N ILE A 81 4.94 -2.02 -6.19
CA ILE A 81 5.73 -2.90 -7.08
C ILE A 81 6.19 -4.14 -6.33
N LYS A 82 6.73 -4.00 -5.12
CA LYS A 82 7.20 -5.15 -4.32
C LYS A 82 6.07 -6.12 -3.99
N VAL A 83 4.94 -5.62 -3.50
CA VAL A 83 3.77 -6.45 -3.17
C VAL A 83 3.23 -7.16 -4.39
N ARG A 84 3.18 -6.47 -5.54
CA ARG A 84 2.81 -7.08 -6.81
C ARG A 84 3.75 -8.23 -7.17
N ASP A 85 5.05 -8.01 -7.08
CA ASP A 85 6.07 -9.01 -7.42
C ASP A 85 6.04 -10.20 -6.43
N GLU A 86 5.78 -9.96 -5.15
CA GLU A 86 5.59 -10.99 -4.13
C GLU A 86 4.36 -11.86 -4.41
N ILE A 87 3.23 -11.24 -4.77
CA ILE A 87 2.02 -11.96 -5.15
C ILE A 87 2.23 -12.73 -6.46
N GLU A 88 2.96 -12.16 -7.42
CA GLU A 88 3.32 -12.88 -8.64
C GLU A 88 4.13 -14.14 -8.33
N HIS A 89 5.10 -14.06 -7.41
CA HIS A 89 5.87 -15.23 -6.98
C HIS A 89 4.99 -16.29 -6.29
N GLN A 90 4.12 -15.87 -5.35
CA GLN A 90 3.21 -16.77 -4.65
C GLN A 90 2.24 -17.50 -5.58
N LEU A 91 1.83 -16.87 -6.68
CA LEU A 91 0.93 -17.47 -7.68
C LEU A 91 1.66 -18.41 -8.65
N GLN A 92 2.99 -18.33 -8.73
CA GLN A 92 3.83 -19.21 -9.53
C GLN A 92 4.33 -20.44 -8.75
N GLU A 93 4.30 -20.40 -7.42
CA GLU A 93 4.63 -21.55 -6.56
C GLU A 93 3.46 -22.56 -6.51
N PRO A 94 3.70 -23.85 -6.83
CA PRO A 94 2.67 -24.89 -6.90
C PRO A 94 2.15 -25.39 -5.54
#